data_AF-A0A660ZMV5-F1
#
_entry.id   AF-A0A660ZMV5-F1
#
_cell.length_a   1.000
_cell.length_b   1.000
_cell.length_c   1.000
_cell.angle_alpha   90.00
_cell.angle_beta   90.00
_cell.angle_gamma   90.00
#
_symmetry.space_group_name_H-M   'P 1'
#
loop_
_entity.id
_entity.type
_entity.pdbx_description
1 polymer ?
#
loop_
_entity_poly.entity_id
_entity_poly.type
_entity_poly.pdbx_seq_one_letter_code
_entity_poly.pdbx_strand_id
1 'polypeptide(L)'
;MNEEEKEKSEERDSQSEILNSEQTVGEIFLEARKKAGLSLEDVSEETKIPRAMLEHIETDNFDAMPAKVYARGFIKSYAQMLGLDTEYILNKYEVQTGQTHTSKGDRWELETE
;
A
#
# COMPACT_ATOMS: atom_id res chain seq x y z
N MET A 1 -26.55 -26.57 -5.77
CA MET A 1 -25.43 -25.61 -5.82
C MET A 1 -25.30 -25.05 -4.42
N ASN A 2 -24.18 -25.36 -3.75
CA ASN A 2 -24.00 -25.17 -2.32
C ASN A 2 -23.99 -23.68 -1.95
N GLU A 3 -24.58 -23.38 -0.79
CA GLU A 3 -24.59 -22.04 -0.17
C GLU A 3 -23.17 -21.52 0.14
N GLU A 4 -22.17 -22.41 0.22
CA GLU A 4 -20.75 -22.07 0.42
C GLU A 4 -20.04 -21.43 -0.79
N GLU A 5 -20.58 -21.56 -2.02
CA GLU A 5 -19.96 -20.92 -3.20
C GLU A 5 -20.35 -19.45 -3.38
N LYS A 6 -21.39 -18.99 -2.68
CA LYS A 6 -21.96 -17.65 -2.85
C LYS A 6 -21.20 -16.56 -2.08
N GLU A 7 -20.58 -16.91 -0.95
CA GLU A 7 -19.85 -15.94 -0.11
C GLU A 7 -18.46 -15.61 -0.68
N LYS A 8 -17.81 -16.54 -1.41
CA LYS A 8 -16.47 -16.34 -1.96
C LYS A 8 -16.43 -15.42 -3.20
N SER A 9 -17.58 -15.17 -3.84
CA SER A 9 -17.67 -14.30 -5.03
C SER A 9 -17.80 -12.82 -4.71
N GLU A 10 -18.35 -12.45 -3.55
CA GLU A 10 -18.61 -11.04 -3.20
C GLU A 10 -17.35 -10.32 -2.64
N GLU A 11 -16.43 -11.05 -2.02
CA GLU A 11 -15.17 -10.50 -1.52
C GLU A 11 -14.18 -10.13 -2.64
N ARG A 12 -14.25 -10.81 -3.80
CA ARG A 12 -13.31 -10.61 -4.92
C ARG A 12 -13.65 -9.39 -5.76
N ASP A 13 -14.92 -9.01 -5.83
CA ASP A 13 -15.41 -7.83 -6.56
C ASP A 13 -15.08 -6.53 -5.82
N SER A 14 -15.02 -6.59 -4.49
CA SER A 14 -14.73 -5.41 -3.67
C SER A 14 -13.27 -4.95 -3.76
N GLN A 15 -12.33 -5.86 -4.03
CA GLN A 15 -10.91 -5.52 -4.22
C GLN A 15 -10.58 -4.99 -5.62
N SER A 16 -11.25 -5.47 -6.67
CA SER A 16 -11.01 -5.03 -8.05
C SER A 16 -11.46 -3.58 -8.28
N GLU A 17 -12.50 -3.13 -7.59
CA GLU A 17 -13.01 -1.75 -7.70
C GLU A 17 -12.21 -0.74 -6.87
N ILE A 18 -11.41 -1.20 -5.88
CA ILE A 18 -10.48 -0.35 -5.10
C ILE A 18 -9.17 -0.10 -5.87
N LEU A 19 -8.84 -0.96 -6.83
CA LEU A 19 -7.58 -0.93 -7.57
C LEU A 19 -7.82 -0.55 -9.03
N ASN A 20 -8.25 0.69 -9.27
CA ASN A 20 -8.33 1.22 -10.63
C ASN A 20 -6.92 1.61 -11.12
N SER A 21 -6.61 1.35 -12.40
CA SER A 21 -5.27 1.59 -12.95
C SER A 21 -4.86 3.07 -12.92
N GLU A 22 -5.84 3.98 -12.90
CA GLU A 22 -5.65 5.43 -12.88
C GLU A 22 -5.51 6.05 -11.48
N GLN A 23 -5.89 5.33 -10.41
CA GLN A 23 -5.80 5.87 -9.04
C GLN A 23 -4.34 6.10 -8.62
N THR A 24 -4.07 6.97 -7.67
CA THR A 24 -2.74 7.10 -7.04
C THR A 24 -2.58 6.13 -5.85
N VAL A 25 -1.36 6.01 -5.32
CA VAL A 25 -1.12 5.26 -4.08
C VAL A 25 -1.94 5.85 -2.92
N GLY A 26 -1.94 7.17 -2.77
CA GLY A 26 -2.68 7.86 -1.72
C GLY A 26 -4.19 7.67 -1.82
N GLU A 27 -4.74 7.72 -3.04
CA GLU A 27 -6.17 7.48 -3.27
C GLU A 27 -6.58 6.07 -2.87
N ILE A 28 -5.78 5.05 -3.23
CA ILE A 28 -6.07 3.66 -2.86
C ILE A 28 -6.10 3.50 -1.33
N PHE A 29 -5.12 4.07 -0.62
CA PHE A 29 -5.09 4.01 0.85
C PHE A 29 -6.28 4.74 1.48
N LEU A 30 -6.61 5.93 0.97
CA LEU A 30 -7.72 6.72 1.46
C LEU A 30 -9.06 5.98 1.31
N GLU A 31 -9.30 5.39 0.14
CA GLU A 31 -10.52 4.63 -0.12
C GLU A 31 -10.59 3.36 0.73
N ALA A 32 -9.49 2.60 0.79
CA ALA A 32 -9.43 1.37 1.59
C ALA A 32 -9.66 1.64 3.08
N ARG A 33 -9.02 2.69 3.65
CA ARG A 33 -9.25 3.08 5.04
C ARG A 33 -10.69 3.50 5.29
N LYS A 34 -11.27 4.31 4.40
CA LYS A 34 -12.68 4.74 4.51
C LYS A 34 -13.65 3.56 4.41
N LYS A 35 -13.41 2.61 3.52
CA LYS A 35 -14.20 1.37 3.41
C LYS A 35 -14.11 0.51 4.67
N ALA A 36 -12.95 0.47 5.31
CA ALA A 36 -12.76 -0.18 6.60
C ALA A 36 -13.38 0.58 7.79
N GLY A 37 -13.88 1.81 7.58
CA GLY A 37 -14.47 2.62 8.64
C GLY A 37 -13.47 3.13 9.68
N LEU A 38 -12.18 3.16 9.34
CA LEU A 38 -11.09 3.53 10.26
C LEU A 38 -10.74 5.01 10.17
N SER A 39 -10.44 5.62 11.31
CA SER A 39 -9.78 6.94 11.38
C SER A 39 -8.26 6.80 11.16
N LEU A 40 -7.59 7.94 10.92
CA LEU A 40 -6.12 7.93 10.87
C LEU A 40 -5.50 7.61 12.24
N GLU A 41 -6.19 7.96 13.33
CA GLU A 41 -5.82 7.58 14.69
C GLU A 41 -5.82 6.06 14.86
N ASP A 42 -6.89 5.38 14.45
CA ASP A 42 -7.01 3.92 14.59
C ASP A 42 -5.87 3.21 13.86
N VAL A 43 -5.58 3.65 12.62
CA VAL A 43 -4.46 3.13 11.84
C VAL A 43 -3.12 3.44 12.51
N SER A 44 -2.95 4.65 13.05
CA SER A 44 -1.73 5.07 13.73
C SER A 44 -1.47 4.23 14.98
N GLU A 45 -2.51 3.93 15.75
CA GLU A 45 -2.44 3.11 16.94
C GLU A 45 -2.06 1.66 16.62
N GLU A 46 -2.58 1.09 15.54
CA GLU A 46 -2.30 -0.29 15.16
C GLU A 46 -0.92 -0.44 14.49
N THR A 47 -0.63 0.39 13.50
CA THR A 47 0.61 0.30 12.70
C THR A 47 1.82 0.94 13.36
N LYS A 48 1.60 1.74 14.41
CA LYS A 48 2.61 2.62 15.04
C LYS A 48 3.22 3.65 14.10
N ILE A 49 2.60 3.88 12.94
CA ILE A 49 2.96 4.95 12.00
C ILE A 49 2.36 6.26 12.53
N PRO A 50 3.13 7.35 12.64
CA PRO A 50 2.57 8.64 13.06
C PRO A 50 1.44 9.09 12.10
N ARG A 51 0.33 9.62 12.65
CA ARG A 51 -0.79 10.17 11.87
C ARG A 51 -0.34 11.06 10.71
N ALA A 52 0.62 11.95 10.94
CA ALA A 52 1.15 12.85 9.91
C ALA A 52 1.74 12.09 8.70
N MET A 53 2.39 10.94 8.94
CA MET A 53 2.93 10.12 7.84
C MET A 53 1.82 9.42 7.07
N LEU A 54 0.77 8.94 7.76
CA LEU A 54 -0.41 8.37 7.10
C LEU A 54 -1.12 9.40 6.22
N GLU A 55 -1.26 10.64 6.71
CA GLU A 55 -1.81 11.76 5.93
C GLU A 55 -0.95 12.07 4.71
N HIS A 56 0.38 12.09 4.84
CA HIS A 56 1.27 12.24 3.69
C HIS A 56 1.14 11.12 2.67
N ILE A 57 0.93 9.87 3.11
CA ILE A 57 0.66 8.74 2.19
C ILE A 57 -0.65 8.98 1.44
N GLU A 58 -1.75 9.28 2.16
CA GLU A 58 -3.08 9.47 1.55
C GLU A 58 -3.19 10.70 0.64
N THR A 59 -2.26 11.65 0.77
CA THR A 59 -2.18 12.87 -0.06
C THR A 59 -1.05 12.84 -1.08
N ASP A 60 -0.40 11.68 -1.25
CA ASP A 60 0.77 11.49 -2.13
C ASP A 60 1.94 12.45 -1.87
N ASN A 61 2.00 13.04 -0.68
CA ASN A 61 3.02 13.99 -0.26
C ASN A 61 4.25 13.27 0.32
N PHE A 62 4.87 12.40 -0.48
CA PHE A 62 6.03 11.61 -0.06
C PHE A 62 7.29 12.46 0.16
N ASP A 63 7.35 13.66 -0.43
CA ASP A 63 8.47 14.60 -0.25
C ASP A 63 8.52 15.22 1.16
N ALA A 64 7.39 15.25 1.87
CA ALA A 64 7.32 15.71 3.26
C ALA A 64 7.87 14.68 4.27
N MET A 65 8.26 13.48 3.82
CA MET A 65 8.74 12.43 4.72
C MET A 65 10.24 12.62 5.08
N PRO A 66 10.64 12.33 6.34
CA PRO A 66 12.02 12.57 6.80
C PRO A 66 13.10 11.80 6.03
N ALA A 67 12.78 10.61 5.50
CA ALA A 67 13.62 9.88 4.57
C ALA A 67 12.78 8.92 3.70
N LYS A 68 13.13 8.78 2.42
CA LYS A 68 12.42 7.95 1.43
C LYS A 68 12.35 6.46 1.82
N VAL A 69 13.33 5.95 2.56
CA VAL A 69 13.32 4.57 3.07
C VAL A 69 12.18 4.30 4.04
N TYR A 70 11.70 5.32 4.76
CA TYR A 70 10.56 5.17 5.66
C TYR A 70 9.25 5.06 4.90
N ALA A 71 9.10 5.74 3.76
CA ALA A 71 7.89 5.68 2.94
C ALA A 71 7.56 4.23 2.55
N ARG A 72 8.55 3.47 2.07
CA ARG A 72 8.34 2.06 1.70
C ARG A 72 7.90 1.20 2.89
N GLY A 73 8.53 1.39 4.04
CA GLY A 73 8.19 0.66 5.26
C GLY A 73 6.76 0.95 5.74
N PHE A 74 6.38 2.23 5.71
CA PHE A 74 5.03 2.67 6.08
C PHE A 74 3.98 2.18 5.09
N ILE A 75 4.23 2.32 3.79
CA ILE A 75 3.34 1.80 2.73
C ILE A 75 3.13 0.29 2.91
N LYS A 76 4.21 -0.47 3.16
CA LYS A 76 4.11 -1.91 3.40
C LYS A 76 3.25 -2.23 4.62
N SER A 77 3.53 -1.60 5.76
CA SER A 77 2.78 -1.87 7.00
C SER A 77 1.32 -1.44 6.88
N TYR A 78 1.04 -0.33 6.19
CA TYR A 78 -0.31 0.16 6.02
C TYR A 78 -1.11 -0.73 5.05
N ALA A 79 -0.50 -1.18 3.95
CA ALA A 79 -1.12 -2.09 3.00
C ALA A 79 -1.49 -3.43 3.67
N GLN A 80 -0.57 -3.98 4.47
CA GLN A 80 -0.80 -5.20 5.24
C GLN A 80 -1.96 -5.05 6.23
N MET A 81 -2.03 -3.92 6.94
CA MET A 81 -3.13 -3.63 7.88
C MET A 81 -4.50 -3.60 7.18
N LEU A 82 -4.58 -3.00 5.99
CA LEU A 82 -5.83 -2.88 5.23
C LEU A 82 -6.12 -4.11 4.34
N GLY A 83 -5.28 -5.14 4.36
CA GLY A 83 -5.44 -6.34 3.52
C GLY A 83 -5.25 -6.07 2.02
N LEU A 84 -4.51 -5.01 1.66
CA LEU A 84 -4.19 -4.67 0.28
C LEU A 84 -3.00 -5.49 -0.23
N ASP A 85 -2.93 -5.69 -1.55
CA ASP A 85 -1.77 -6.31 -2.19
C ASP A 85 -0.54 -5.40 -2.04
N THR A 86 0.36 -5.81 -1.15
CA THR A 86 1.55 -5.04 -0.81
C THR A 86 2.50 -4.89 -2.00
N GLU A 87 2.64 -5.92 -2.84
CA GLU A 87 3.56 -5.88 -3.98
C GLU A 87 3.05 -4.91 -5.05
N TYR A 88 1.75 -4.98 -5.35
CA TYR A 88 1.09 -4.04 -6.26
C TYR A 88 1.27 -2.58 -5.80
N ILE A 89 0.97 -2.29 -4.53
CA ILE A 89 1.04 -0.92 -4.01
C ILE A 89 2.49 -0.40 -4.02
N LEU A 90 3.46 -1.24 -3.67
CA LEU A 90 4.87 -0.86 -3.71
C LEU A 90 5.34 -0.58 -5.14
N ASN A 91 4.96 -1.43 -6.11
CA ASN A 91 5.29 -1.18 -7.51
C ASN A 91 4.69 0.14 -8.01
N LYS A 92 3.43 0.41 -7.66
CA LYS A 92 2.74 1.65 -8.00
C LYS A 92 3.42 2.88 -7.39
N TYR A 93 3.83 2.80 -6.13
CA TYR A 93 4.61 3.84 -5.46
C TYR A 93 5.95 4.12 -6.17
N GLU A 94 6.65 3.08 -6.61
CA GLU A 94 7.91 3.22 -7.36
C GLU A 94 7.69 3.91 -8.71
N VAL A 95 6.67 3.52 -9.46
CA VAL A 95 6.28 4.15 -10.73
C VAL A 95 5.89 5.61 -10.51
N GLN A 96 5.08 5.90 -9.49
CA GLN A 96 4.57 7.24 -9.20
C GLN A 96 5.67 8.21 -8.76
N THR A 97 6.63 7.74 -7.96
CA THR A 97 7.71 8.59 -7.41
C THR A 97 9.00 8.56 -8.24
N GLY A 98 9.06 7.73 -9.28
CA GLY A 98 10.27 7.49 -10.07
C GLY A 98 11.41 6.87 -9.25
N GLN A 99 11.11 6.31 -8.07
CA GLN A 99 12.09 5.68 -7.19
C GLN A 99 12.20 4.21 -7.56
N THR A 100 13.27 3.81 -8.24
CA THR A 100 13.57 2.39 -8.41
C THR A 100 14.23 1.85 -7.15
N HIS A 101 13.70 0.76 -6.60
CA HIS A 101 14.40 0.05 -5.54
C HIS A 101 15.63 -0.62 -6.12
N THR A 102 16.82 -0.13 -5.76
CA THR A 102 18.02 -0.98 -5.76
C THR A 102 18.17 -1.56 -4.37
N SER A 103 17.42 -2.60 -4.05
CA SER A 103 17.71 -3.36 -2.83
C SER A 103 19.08 -4.02 -2.99
N LYS A 104 19.91 -3.95 -1.95
CA LYS A 104 21.23 -4.63 -1.90
C LYS A 104 21.12 -6.17 -2.00
N GLY A 105 19.90 -6.72 -2.06
CA GLY A 105 19.59 -8.14 -2.26
C GLY A 105 19.12 -8.54 -3.68
N ASP A 106 18.89 -7.59 -4.59
CA ASP A 106 18.43 -7.88 -5.97
C ASP A 106 19.59 -7.88 -7.00
N ARG A 107 20.82 -7.67 -6.54
CA ARG A 107 22.03 -7.91 -7.33
C ARG A 107 22.36 -9.40 -7.26
N TRP A 108 21.82 -10.20 -8.18
CA TRP A 108 22.50 -11.44 -8.56
C TRP A 108 23.87 -11.03 -9.11
N GLU A 109 24.94 -11.45 -8.43
CA GLU A 109 26.29 -11.44 -8.97
C GLU A 109 26.30 -12.24 -10.26
N LEU A 110 26.16 -11.54 -11.39
CA LEU A 110 26.78 -12.00 -12.63
C LEU A 110 28.29 -11.83 -12.44
N GLU A 111 29.01 -12.86 -12.88
CA GLU A 111 30.47 -13.02 -12.92
C GLU A 111 31.12 -13.69 -11.71
N THR A 112 31.23 -15.02 -11.81
CA THR A 112 32.55 -15.64 -11.65
C THR A 112 32.83 -16.51 -12.86
N GLU A 113 33.90 -16.16 -13.56
CA GLU A 113 34.54 -16.87 -14.68
C GLU A 113 34.90 -18.33 -14.39
#